data_AF-A0A5E4Q739-F1
#
_entry.id   AF-A0A5E4Q739-F1
#
_cell.length_a   1.000
_cell.length_b   1.000
_cell.length_c   1.000
_cell.angle_alpha   90.00
_cell.angle_beta   90.00
_cell.angle_gamma   90.00
#
_symmetry.space_group_name_H-M   'P 1'
#
loop_
_entity.id
_entity.type
_entity.pdbx_description
1 polymer ?
#
loop_
_entity_poly.entity_id
_entity_poly.type
_entity_poly.pdbx_seq_one_letter_code
_entity_poly.pdbx_strand_id
1 'polypeptide(L)'
;MIGEYICKRSSRGEEEDGVSVLTAFANSFEYQALRIDQALRLYLETFRLPGEAPLIFLVMEKFAERWHSTNGSPFANTDAAFRLAYAVIMLNMDQHNHNAKKLNVPMTVDDFVKNLRGCNGSGDFPTDMLREIYYSI
;
A
#
# COMPACT_ATOMS: atom_id res chain seq x y z
N MET A 1 -9.61 14.79 -10.93
CA MET A 1 -10.13 13.40 -10.81
C MET A 1 -10.47 13.07 -9.35
N ILE A 2 -11.23 12.00 -9.06
CA ILE A 2 -11.63 11.62 -7.68
C ILE A 2 -10.41 11.54 -6.74
N GLY A 3 -9.32 10.89 -7.16
CA GLY A 3 -8.10 10.79 -6.35
C GLY A 3 -7.48 12.14 -5.98
N GLU A 4 -7.36 13.07 -6.92
CA GLU A 4 -6.84 14.42 -6.65
C GLU A 4 -7.74 15.20 -5.68
N TYR A 5 -9.06 15.03 -5.78
CA TYR A 5 -10.02 15.70 -4.92
C TYR A 5 -9.92 15.21 -3.47
N ILE A 6 -9.84 13.89 -3.29
CA ILE A 6 -9.69 13.27 -1.97
C ILE A 6 -8.39 13.75 -1.31
N CYS A 7 -7.29 13.87 -2.07
CA CYS A 7 -6.00 14.29 -1.52
C CYS A 7 -5.87 15.81 -1.28
N LYS A 8 -6.39 16.67 -2.17
CA LYS A 8 -6.24 18.14 -2.08
C LYS A 8 -6.91 18.76 -0.86
N ARG A 9 -7.99 18.15 -0.35
CA ARG A 9 -8.64 18.62 0.90
C ARG A 9 -7.87 18.20 2.14
N SER A 10 -7.26 17.02 2.13
CA SER A 10 -6.42 16.55 3.25
C SER A 10 -5.09 17.28 3.36
N SER A 11 -4.54 17.82 2.27
CA SER A 11 -3.29 18.60 2.27
C SER A 11 -3.44 20.06 2.69
N ARG A 12 -4.68 20.57 2.84
CA ARG A 12 -4.96 21.99 3.10
C ARG A 12 -5.00 22.39 4.58
N GLY A 13 -4.75 21.47 5.51
CA GLY A 13 -4.62 21.80 6.93
C GLY A 13 -5.87 22.36 7.60
N GLU A 14 -7.07 22.13 7.04
CA GLU A 14 -8.34 22.56 7.65
C GLU A 14 -9.09 21.33 8.19
N GLU A 15 -8.96 21.08 9.50
CA GLU A 15 -9.98 21.37 10.52
C GLU A 15 -9.45 20.90 11.87
N GLU A 16 -9.38 21.82 12.83
CA GLU A 16 -8.83 21.68 14.19
C GLU A 16 -9.55 20.62 15.07
N ASP A 17 -10.47 19.82 14.53
CA ASP A 17 -11.14 18.69 15.22
C ASP A 17 -11.74 17.63 14.25
N GLY A 18 -11.46 17.71 12.93
CA GLY A 18 -12.19 16.95 11.89
C GLY A 18 -11.39 15.80 11.24
N VAL A 19 -12.07 14.70 10.91
CA VAL A 19 -11.50 13.60 10.11
C VAL A 19 -11.37 14.05 8.64
N SER A 20 -10.15 14.09 8.10
CA SER A 20 -9.92 14.49 6.70
C SER A 20 -10.70 13.61 5.70
N VAL A 21 -11.06 14.14 4.53
CA VAL A 21 -11.80 13.39 3.49
C VAL A 21 -11.08 12.11 3.10
N LEU A 22 -9.75 12.14 2.95
CA LEU A 22 -8.96 10.94 2.70
C LEU A 22 -9.04 9.93 3.85
N THR A 23 -8.98 10.40 5.10
CA THR A 23 -9.09 9.51 6.26
C THR A 23 -10.47 8.88 6.32
N ALA A 24 -11.54 9.66 6.14
CA ALA A 24 -12.91 9.16 6.10
C ALA A 24 -13.11 8.15 4.96
N PHE A 25 -12.53 8.43 3.79
CA PHE A 25 -12.55 7.54 2.64
C PHE A 25 -11.80 6.23 2.92
N ALA A 26 -10.57 6.28 3.42
CA ALA A 26 -9.82 5.08 3.78
C ALA A 26 -10.55 4.24 4.85
N ASN A 27 -11.22 4.91 5.79
CA ASN A 27 -11.98 4.27 6.87
C ASN A 27 -13.26 3.58 6.41
N SER A 28 -13.84 3.95 5.26
CA SER A 28 -15.09 3.36 4.76
C SER A 28 -14.91 1.98 4.12
N PHE A 29 -13.68 1.49 4.00
CA PHE A 29 -13.40 0.16 3.47
C PHE A 29 -13.33 -0.88 4.59
N GLU A 30 -13.86 -2.08 4.33
CA GLU A 30 -13.71 -3.23 5.21
C GLU A 30 -12.46 -4.03 4.85
N TYR A 31 -11.47 -3.98 5.73
CA TYR A 31 -10.19 -4.67 5.55
C TYR A 31 -10.03 -5.90 6.44
N GLN A 32 -11.01 -6.19 7.31
CA GLN A 32 -10.92 -7.30 8.27
C GLN A 32 -10.69 -8.62 7.55
N ALA A 33 -9.73 -9.40 8.06
CA ALA A 33 -9.35 -10.72 7.54
C ALA A 33 -8.84 -10.72 6.08
N LEU A 34 -8.58 -9.55 5.49
CA LEU A 34 -7.93 -9.43 4.20
C LEU A 34 -6.42 -9.28 4.38
N ARG A 35 -5.66 -10.04 3.58
CA ARG A 35 -4.23 -9.76 3.44
C ARG A 35 -4.03 -8.39 2.81
N ILE A 36 -2.85 -7.81 3.06
CA ILE A 36 -2.56 -6.44 2.63
C ILE A 36 -2.65 -6.25 1.11
N ASP A 37 -2.29 -7.25 0.30
CA ASP A 37 -2.40 -7.20 -1.17
C ASP A 37 -3.86 -7.12 -1.62
N GLN A 38 -4.74 -7.91 -0.98
CA GLN A 38 -6.17 -7.96 -1.28
C GLN A 38 -6.86 -6.65 -0.89
N ALA A 39 -6.58 -6.16 0.32
CA ALA A 39 -7.09 -4.89 0.80
C ALA A 39 -6.61 -3.71 -0.06
N LEU A 40 -5.34 -3.73 -0.49
CA LEU A 40 -4.78 -2.68 -1.34
C LEU A 40 -5.44 -2.67 -2.71
N ARG A 41 -5.70 -3.85 -3.30
CA ARG A 41 -6.44 -3.98 -4.56
C ARG A 41 -7.86 -3.39 -4.43
N LEU A 42 -8.61 -3.79 -3.40
CA LEU A 42 -9.94 -3.25 -3.09
C LEU A 42 -9.92 -1.72 -3.00
N TYR A 43 -8.93 -1.16 -2.32
CA TYR A 43 -8.80 0.29 -2.14
C TYR A 43 -8.47 1.01 -3.46
N LEU A 44 -7.45 0.55 -4.18
CA LEU A 44 -6.95 1.22 -5.40
C LEU A 44 -7.82 0.97 -6.65
N GLU A 45 -8.76 0.01 -6.62
CA GLU A 45 -9.73 -0.17 -7.70
C GLU A 45 -10.77 0.96 -7.76
N THR A 46 -11.00 1.66 -6.66
CA THR A 46 -12.06 2.68 -6.55
C THR A 46 -11.66 4.06 -7.06
N PHE A 47 -10.37 4.33 -7.26
CA PHE A 47 -9.87 5.60 -7.76
C PHE A 47 -8.55 5.46 -8.51
N ARG A 48 -8.14 6.53 -9.20
CA ARG A 48 -6.79 6.61 -9.80
C ARG A 48 -5.87 7.33 -8.83
N LEU A 49 -4.71 6.72 -8.56
CA LEU A 49 -3.67 7.35 -7.76
C LEU A 49 -3.29 8.72 -8.36
N PRO A 50 -3.07 9.73 -7.51
CA PRO A 50 -2.55 11.02 -7.96
C PRO A 50 -1.15 10.86 -8.57
N GLY A 51 -0.78 11.73 -9.51
CA GLY A 51 0.55 11.66 -10.15
C GLY A 51 1.69 12.25 -9.30
N GLU A 52 1.35 13.03 -8.28
CA GLU A 52 2.32 13.70 -7.41
C GLU A 52 2.77 12.76 -6.28
N ALA A 53 4.08 12.52 -6.18
CA ALA A 53 4.66 11.61 -5.19
C ALA A 53 4.22 11.90 -3.73
N PRO A 54 4.13 13.16 -3.26
CA PRO A 54 3.63 13.46 -1.91
C PRO A 54 2.18 13.02 -1.69
N LEU A 55 1.33 13.08 -2.72
CA LEU A 55 -0.07 12.68 -2.61
C LEU A 55 -0.23 11.16 -2.63
N ILE A 56 0.59 10.45 -3.41
CA ILE A 56 0.64 8.98 -3.37
C ILE A 56 1.06 8.53 -1.97
N PHE A 57 2.09 9.16 -1.40
CA PHE A 57 2.55 8.86 -0.04
C PHE A 57 1.41 8.99 0.97
N LEU A 58 0.67 10.10 0.94
CA LEU A 58 -0.44 10.35 1.85
C LEU A 58 -1.55 9.29 1.72
N VAL A 59 -1.91 8.91 0.49
CA VAL A 59 -2.93 7.88 0.23
C VAL A 59 -2.52 6.53 0.82
N MET A 60 -1.26 6.16 0.61
CA MET A 60 -0.71 4.89 1.05
C MET A 60 -0.53 4.83 2.57
N GLU A 61 -0.17 5.96 3.20
CA GLU A 61 -0.06 6.08 4.65
C GLU A 61 -1.42 5.84 5.32
N LYS A 62 -2.49 6.47 4.82
CA LYS A 62 -3.84 6.27 5.36
C LYS A 62 -4.39 4.87 5.14
N PHE A 63 -4.07 4.27 4.00
CA PHE A 63 -4.37 2.85 3.77
C PHE A 63 -3.65 1.96 4.80
N ALA A 64 -2.34 2.12 4.97
CA ALA A 64 -1.53 1.30 5.86
C ALA A 64 -1.98 1.41 7.33
N GLU A 65 -2.23 2.64 7.80
CA GLU A 65 -2.74 2.93 9.14
C GLU A 65 -4.07 2.21 9.40
N ARG A 66 -5.01 2.32 8.46
CA ARG A 66 -6.33 1.72 8.59
C ARG A 66 -6.30 0.21 8.47
N TRP A 67 -5.58 -0.35 7.50
CA TRP A 67 -5.45 -1.81 7.33
C TRP A 67 -4.80 -2.45 8.57
N HIS A 68 -3.73 -1.85 9.09
CA HIS A 68 -2.97 -2.37 10.21
C HIS A 68 -3.80 -2.40 11.50
N SER A 69 -4.46 -1.29 11.85
CA SER A 69 -5.33 -1.20 13.03
C SER A 69 -6.54 -2.15 12.95
N THR A 70 -7.13 -2.28 11.76
CA THR A 70 -8.33 -3.10 11.53
C THR A 70 -8.05 -4.61 11.62
N ASN A 71 -6.81 -5.03 11.37
CA ASN A 71 -6.40 -6.44 11.41
C ASN A 71 -5.65 -6.82 12.70
N GLY A 72 -5.79 -6.04 13.76
CA GLY A 72 -5.18 -6.34 15.07
C GLY A 72 -3.66 -6.17 15.09
N SER A 73 -3.12 -5.26 14.27
CA SER A 73 -1.70 -4.93 14.20
C SER A 73 -0.78 -6.14 13.93
N PRO A 74 -0.93 -6.84 12.79
CA PRO A 74 -0.19 -8.09 12.52
C PRO A 74 1.31 -7.90 12.23
N PHE A 75 1.75 -6.66 12.00
CA PHE A 75 3.15 -6.28 11.72
C PHE A 75 3.76 -5.49 12.89
N ALA A 76 5.05 -5.23 12.83
CA ALA A 76 5.75 -4.52 13.90
C ALA A 76 5.22 -3.10 14.15
N ASN A 77 4.78 -2.42 13.10
CA ASN A 77 4.20 -1.08 13.13
C ASN A 77 3.53 -0.73 11.79
N THR A 78 2.90 0.45 11.74
CA THR A 78 2.29 0.99 10.52
C THR A 78 3.29 1.24 9.40
N ASP A 79 4.54 1.59 9.70
CA ASP A 79 5.60 1.78 8.69
C ASP A 79 5.91 0.46 7.95
N ALA A 80 5.93 -0.67 8.65
CA ALA A 80 6.06 -1.98 8.03
C ALA A 80 4.89 -2.28 7.06
N ALA A 81 3.66 -1.98 7.46
CA ALA A 81 2.49 -2.12 6.58
C ALA A 81 2.61 -1.22 5.33
N PHE A 82 3.01 0.04 5.52
CA PHE A 82 3.23 0.99 4.44
C PHE A 82 4.29 0.49 3.45
N ARG A 83 5.45 0.05 3.94
CA ARG A 83 6.54 -0.48 3.11
C ARG A 83 6.09 -1.67 2.28
N LEU A 84 5.37 -2.62 2.88
CA LEU A 84 4.87 -3.79 2.16
C LEU A 84 3.82 -3.40 1.11
N ALA A 85 2.88 -2.51 1.44
CA ALA A 85 1.90 -2.01 0.47
C ALA A 85 2.56 -1.30 -0.71
N TYR A 86 3.60 -0.49 -0.47
CA TYR A 86 4.36 0.16 -1.52
C TYR A 86 5.15 -0.84 -2.37
N ALA A 87 5.75 -1.86 -1.74
CA ALA A 87 6.42 -2.95 -2.46
C ALA A 87 5.47 -3.73 -3.36
N VAL A 88 4.21 -3.93 -2.95
CA VAL A 88 3.17 -4.54 -3.80
C VAL A 88 2.89 -3.70 -5.05
N ILE A 89 2.82 -2.37 -4.94
CA ILE A 89 2.66 -1.49 -6.10
C ILE A 89 3.87 -1.59 -7.03
N MET A 90 5.09 -1.56 -6.48
CA MET A 90 6.31 -1.71 -7.28
C MET A 90 6.37 -3.07 -7.97
N LEU A 91 5.96 -4.14 -7.29
CA LEU A 91 5.89 -5.48 -7.86
C LEU A 91 4.90 -5.53 -9.04
N ASN A 92 3.72 -4.92 -8.91
CA ASN A 92 2.76 -4.83 -10.01
C ASN A 92 3.34 -4.09 -11.22
N MET A 93 4.07 -3.00 -10.98
CA MET A 93 4.75 -2.26 -12.05
C MET A 93 5.84 -3.12 -12.71
N ASP A 94 6.64 -3.82 -11.94
CA ASP A 94 7.70 -4.71 -12.43
C ASP A 94 7.14 -5.88 -13.28
N GLN A 95 6.08 -6.52 -12.80
CA GLN A 95 5.46 -7.68 -13.43
C GLN A 95 4.56 -7.34 -14.63
N HIS A 96 4.00 -6.13 -14.74
CA HIS A 96 2.99 -5.82 -15.77
C HIS A 96 3.34 -4.65 -16.69
N ASN A 97 4.36 -3.85 -16.38
CA ASN A 97 4.78 -2.77 -17.26
C ASN A 97 5.64 -3.29 -18.43
N HIS A 98 5.02 -3.40 -19.60
CA HIS A 98 5.66 -3.87 -20.84
C HIS A 98 6.89 -3.04 -21.25
N ASN A 99 6.94 -1.75 -20.92
CA ASN A 99 8.10 -0.91 -21.20
C ASN A 99 9.27 -1.23 -20.27
N ALA A 100 9.00 -1.52 -19.00
CA ALA A 100 10.01 -1.93 -18.03
C ALA A 100 10.60 -3.31 -18.39
N LYS A 101 9.75 -4.26 -18.81
CA LYS A 101 10.17 -5.61 -19.24
C LYS A 101 11.13 -5.63 -20.43
N LYS A 102 11.11 -4.59 -21.27
CA LYS A 102 12.05 -4.47 -22.41
C LYS A 102 13.45 -4.07 -21.95
N LEU A 103 13.56 -3.45 -20.78
CA LEU A 103 14.80 -2.88 -20.27
C LEU A 103 15.41 -3.72 -19.13
N ASN A 104 14.57 -4.41 -18.35
CA ASN A 104 14.98 -5.16 -17.17
C ASN A 104 14.29 -6.53 -17.10
N VAL A 105 14.96 -7.47 -16.43
CA VAL A 105 14.37 -8.76 -16.05
C VAL A 105 13.48 -8.53 -14.82
N PRO A 106 12.20 -8.94 -14.84
CA PRO A 106 11.33 -8.85 -13.67
C PRO A 106 11.93 -9.57 -12.45
N MET A 107 11.70 -9.02 -11.27
CA MET A 107 12.17 -9.60 -10.03
C MET A 107 11.54 -10.99 -9.82
N THR A 108 12.35 -11.94 -9.35
CA THR A 108 11.85 -13.27 -8.97
C THR A 108 11.16 -13.21 -7.60
N VAL A 109 10.44 -14.28 -7.24
CA VAL A 109 9.86 -14.40 -5.88
C VAL A 109 10.94 -14.34 -4.79
N ASP A 110 12.12 -14.91 -5.05
CA ASP A 110 13.24 -14.90 -4.12
C ASP A 110 13.84 -13.49 -3.99
N ASP A 111 13.89 -12.73 -5.09
CA ASP A 111 14.28 -11.31 -5.05
C ASP A 111 13.27 -10.49 -4.24
N PHE A 112 11.96 -10.70 -4.43
CA PHE A 112 10.92 -10.01 -3.67
C PHE A 112 11.05 -10.26 -2.16
N VAL A 113 11.21 -11.53 -1.76
CA VAL A 113 11.45 -11.91 -0.36
C VAL A 113 12.73 -11.30 0.18
N LYS A 114 13.82 -11.34 -0.59
CA LYS A 114 15.12 -10.78 -0.20
C LYS A 114 15.07 -9.26 -0.01
N ASN A 115 14.38 -8.55 -0.91
CA ASN A 115 14.26 -7.09 -0.88
C ASN A 115 13.47 -6.59 0.34
N LEU A 116 12.62 -7.43 0.92
CA LEU A 116 11.79 -7.12 2.09
C LEU A 116 12.37 -7.58 3.42
N ARG A 117 13.61 -8.09 3.44
CA ARG A 117 14.30 -8.45 4.69
C ARG A 117 14.48 -7.23 5.59
N GLY A 118 14.25 -7.39 6.87
CA GLY A 118 14.37 -6.32 7.88
C GLY A 118 13.35 -5.19 7.72
N CYS A 119 12.32 -5.35 6.88
CA CYS A 119 11.31 -4.31 6.64
C CYS A 119 10.10 -4.41 7.56
N ASN A 120 10.05 -5.40 8.46
CA ASN A 120 9.01 -5.55 9.48
C ASN A 120 9.53 -5.06 10.84
N GLY A 121 9.82 -3.76 10.96
CA GLY A 121 10.49 -3.19 12.12
C GLY A 121 11.96 -3.58 12.17
N SER A 122 12.35 -4.41 13.15
CA SER A 122 13.69 -5.02 13.21
C SER A 122 13.74 -6.46 12.68
N GLY A 123 12.60 -6.99 12.23
CA GLY A 123 12.46 -8.37 11.76
C GLY A 123 11.98 -8.48 10.31
N ASP A 124 11.64 -9.71 9.93
CA ASP A 124 11.17 -10.08 8.60
C ASP A 124 9.65 -10.27 8.57
N PHE A 125 9.05 -10.14 7.38
CA PHE A 125 7.68 -10.59 7.15
C PHE A 125 7.64 -12.12 7.01
N PRO A 126 6.50 -12.78 7.30
CA PRO A 126 6.33 -14.20 7.04
C PRO A 126 6.61 -14.53 5.57
N THR A 127 7.58 -15.42 5.32
CA THR A 127 8.04 -15.71 3.95
C THR A 127 6.94 -16.29 3.09
N ASP A 128 6.09 -17.16 3.64
CA ASP A 128 4.99 -17.77 2.88
C ASP A 128 3.94 -16.74 2.47
N MET A 129 3.66 -15.76 3.34
CA MET A 129 2.80 -14.62 2.98
C MET A 129 3.40 -13.80 1.84
N LEU A 130 4.72 -13.53 1.85
CA LEU A 130 5.37 -12.79 0.76
C LEU A 130 5.30 -13.56 -0.57
N ARG A 131 5.41 -14.89 -0.54
CA ARG A 131 5.26 -15.74 -1.72
C ARG A 131 3.82 -15.72 -2.23
N GLU A 132 2.84 -15.86 -1.36
CA GLU A 132 1.42 -15.74 -1.72
C GLU A 132 1.12 -14.39 -2.39
N ILE A 133 1.65 -13.30 -1.82
CA ILE A 133 1.54 -11.96 -2.41
C ILE A 133 2.16 -11.95 -3.80
N TYR A 134 3.38 -12.46 -3.97
CA TYR A 134 4.08 -12.43 -5.25
C TYR A 134 3.30 -13.10 -6.39
N TYR A 135 2.65 -14.23 -6.12
CA TYR A 135 1.87 -14.97 -7.11
C TYR A 135 0.42 -14.46 -7.27
N SER A 136 -0.03 -13.53 -6.42
CA SER A 136 -1.37 -12.91 -6.43
C SER A 136 -1.42 -11.63 -7.28
N ILE A 137 -0.25 -11.02 -7.57
CA ILE A 137 -0.10 -9.81 -8.38
C ILE A 137 -0.02 -10.16 -9.87
#